data_AF-A0A538ML37-F1
#
_entry.id   AF-A0A538ML37-F1
#
_cell.length_a   1.000
_cell.length_b   1.000
_cell.length_c   1.000
_cell.angle_alpha   90.00
_cell.angle_beta   90.00
_cell.angle_gamma   90.00
#
_symmetry.space_group_name_H-M   'P 1'
#
loop_
_entity.id
_entity.type
_entity.pdbx_description
1 polymer ?
#
loop_
_entity_poly.entity_id
_entity_poly.type
_entity_poly.pdbx_seq_one_letter_code
_entity_poly.pdbx_strand_id
1 'polypeptide(L)'
;MAAGTGWGIDKTPLIWKKRFHSPFLIRGARIDEEGQLGFSGPAGRRPFAAMQFARERWGLDVAGLHGWPVAVWMTTPGCYAFQIDTRTLSRVIVFRIQPVGS
;
A
#
# COMPACT_ATOMS: atom_id res chain seq x y z
N MET A 1 -11.71 -1.80 11.35
CA MET A 1 -11.11 -0.66 12.07
C MET A 1 -10.05 -1.19 13.05
N ALA A 2 -8.86 -0.63 13.06
CA ALA A 2 -7.90 -0.83 14.13
C ALA A 2 -8.37 -0.06 15.36
N ALA A 3 -8.70 -0.80 16.42
CA ALA A 3 -9.38 -0.28 17.60
C ALA A 3 -8.67 0.97 18.17
N GLY A 4 -9.44 2.04 18.41
CA GLY A 4 -8.97 3.26 19.06
C GLY A 4 -8.14 4.22 18.18
N THR A 5 -7.97 3.95 16.88
CA THR A 5 -7.09 4.77 16.01
C THR A 5 -7.81 5.65 15.00
N GLY A 6 -9.09 5.38 14.71
CA GLY A 6 -9.81 6.03 13.60
C GLY A 6 -9.43 5.50 12.20
N TRP A 7 -8.59 4.47 12.12
CA TRP A 7 -8.15 3.87 10.86
C TRP A 7 -8.76 2.48 10.64
N GLY A 8 -9.18 2.19 9.41
CA GLY A 8 -9.26 0.84 8.85
C GLY A 8 -7.87 0.37 8.42
N ILE A 9 -7.63 -0.94 8.48
CA ILE A 9 -6.41 -1.56 7.98
C ILE A 9 -6.81 -2.69 7.05
N ASP A 10 -6.15 -2.77 5.90
CA ASP A 10 -6.16 -3.95 5.03
C ASP A 10 -4.73 -4.46 4.81
N LYS A 11 -4.58 -5.79 4.72
CA LYS A 11 -3.30 -6.43 4.38
C LYS A 11 -3.21 -6.51 2.86
N THR A 12 -2.30 -5.73 2.28
CA THR A 12 -2.13 -5.63 0.83
C THR A 12 -0.70 -6.02 0.47
N PRO A 13 -0.40 -7.32 0.31
CA PRO A 13 0.94 -7.75 -0.08
C PRO A 13 1.28 -7.21 -1.46
N LEU A 14 2.46 -6.59 -1.58
CA LEU A 14 3.02 -6.23 -2.87
C LEU A 14 3.81 -7.44 -3.40
N ILE A 15 3.54 -7.82 -4.64
CA ILE A 15 4.17 -8.99 -5.28
C ILE A 15 4.68 -8.59 -6.65
N TRP A 16 5.92 -8.97 -6.97
CA TRP A 16 6.55 -8.69 -8.26
C TRP A 16 7.44 -9.83 -8.72
N LYS A 17 7.74 -9.89 -10.02
CA LYS A 17 8.62 -10.93 -10.58
C LYS A 17 10.06 -10.70 -10.13
N LYS A 18 10.82 -11.77 -9.86
CA LYS A 18 12.24 -11.67 -9.46
C LYS A 18 13.07 -10.78 -10.37
N ARG A 19 12.84 -10.85 -11.69
CA ARG A 19 13.52 -10.04 -12.71
C ARG A 19 13.30 -8.53 -12.59
N PHE A 20 12.38 -8.07 -11.75
CA PHE A 20 12.16 -6.65 -11.50
C PHE A 20 13.13 -6.19 -10.39
N HIS A 21 14.15 -5.44 -10.79
CA HIS A 21 15.23 -4.97 -9.90
C HIS A 21 15.23 -3.45 -9.69
N SER A 22 14.21 -2.73 -10.18
CA SER A 22 14.14 -1.29 -9.94
C SER A 22 13.68 -1.02 -8.50
N PRO A 23 14.26 -0.04 -7.79
CA PRO A 23 13.59 0.52 -6.63
C PRO A 23 12.25 1.12 -7.06
N PHE A 24 11.31 1.15 -6.12
CA PHE A 24 10.00 1.75 -6.34
C PHE A 24 9.45 2.39 -5.06
N LEU A 25 8.56 3.36 -5.25
CA LEU A 25 7.84 4.10 -4.21
C LEU A 25 6.36 3.75 -4.34
N ILE A 26 5.70 3.56 -3.21
CA ILE A 26 4.24 3.61 -3.14
C ILE A 26 3.82 4.86 -2.35
N ARG A 27 2.83 5.57 -2.87
CA ARG A 27 2.15 6.68 -2.21
C ARG A 27 0.70 6.69 -2.66
N GLY A 28 -0.12 7.53 -2.04
CA GLY A 28 -1.48 7.67 -2.50
C GLY A 28 -2.30 8.62 -1.65
N ALA A 29 -3.56 8.74 -2.01
CA ALA A 29 -4.52 9.60 -1.34
C ALA A 29 -5.95 9.08 -1.56
N ARG A 30 -6.87 9.62 -0.76
CA ARG A 30 -8.29 9.64 -1.13
C ARG A 30 -8.45 10.60 -2.32
N ILE A 31 -9.31 10.26 -3.29
CA ILE A 31 -9.42 11.00 -4.55
C ILE A 31 -10.83 11.54 -4.86
N ASP A 32 -11.82 11.16 -4.07
CA ASP A 32 -13.20 11.63 -4.20
C ASP A 32 -13.53 12.75 -3.20
N GLU A 33 -13.00 12.66 -1.98
CA GLU A 33 -13.25 13.62 -0.90
C GLU A 33 -12.05 13.70 0.07
N GLU A 34 -12.19 14.45 1.16
CA GLU A 34 -11.25 14.43 2.27
C GLU A 34 -11.16 13.05 2.94
N GLY A 35 -9.93 12.64 3.23
CA GLY A 35 -9.63 11.37 3.88
C GLY A 35 -8.16 11.01 3.71
N GLN A 36 -7.65 10.17 4.59
CA GLN A 36 -6.23 9.83 4.60
C GLN A 36 -6.00 8.40 4.14
N LEU A 37 -4.90 8.24 3.40
CA LEU A 37 -4.34 6.96 3.00
C LEU A 37 -2.92 6.87 3.51
N GLY A 38 -2.55 5.73 4.05
CA GLY A 38 -1.18 5.51 4.48
C GLY A 38 -0.78 4.05 4.51
N PHE A 39 0.50 3.83 4.77
CA PHE A 39 1.15 2.55 4.54
C PHE A 39 2.04 2.17 5.71
N SER A 40 2.11 0.89 6.05
CA SER A 40 3.10 0.40 7.01
C SER A 40 3.60 -1.00 6.68
N GLY A 41 4.75 -1.36 7.24
CA GLY A 41 5.23 -2.74 7.24
C GLY A 41 4.43 -3.62 8.23
N PRO A 42 4.74 -4.93 8.29
CA PRO A 42 3.95 -5.93 9.02
C PRO A 42 3.82 -5.74 10.55
N ALA A 43 4.53 -4.78 11.14
CA ALA A 43 4.44 -4.42 12.56
C ALA A 43 4.20 -2.92 12.81
N GLY A 44 3.91 -2.14 11.77
CA GLY A 44 3.80 -0.68 11.90
C GLY A 44 2.51 -0.27 12.63
N ARG A 45 2.65 0.57 13.66
CA ARG A 45 1.53 1.12 14.44
C ARG A 45 1.10 2.52 13.98
N ARG A 46 1.89 3.16 13.13
CA ARG A 46 1.64 4.49 12.55
C ARG A 46 1.86 4.42 11.04
N PRO A 47 0.89 4.85 10.22
CA PRO A 47 1.04 4.83 8.78
C PRO A 47 1.99 5.95 8.31
N PHE A 48 2.84 5.61 7.34
CA PHE A 48 3.60 6.56 6.54
C PHE A 48 2.74 7.03 5.37
N ALA A 49 2.90 8.29 4.94
CA ALA A 49 2.24 8.79 3.72
C ALA A 49 2.75 8.09 2.44
N ALA A 50 3.97 7.52 2.51
CA ALA A 50 4.59 6.80 1.41
C ALA A 50 5.59 5.77 1.94
N MET A 51 5.86 4.71 1.16
CA MET A 51 6.89 3.72 1.45
C MET A 51 7.82 3.52 0.26
N GLN A 52 9.12 3.49 0.53
CA GLN A 52 10.16 3.24 -0.46
C GLN A 52 10.70 1.82 -0.33
N PHE A 53 10.89 1.17 -1.47
CA PHE A 53 11.41 -0.18 -1.56
C PHE A 53 12.73 -0.12 -2.31
N ALA A 54 13.81 -0.44 -1.59
CA ALA A 54 15.13 -0.54 -2.16
C ALA A 54 15.26 -1.77 -3.06
N ARG A 55 16.25 -1.75 -3.94
CA ARG A 55 16.63 -2.92 -4.72
C ARG A 55 17.07 -4.06 -3.79
N GLU A 56 16.85 -5.30 -4.23
CA GLU A 56 17.32 -6.51 -3.53
C GLU A 56 16.80 -6.69 -2.10
N ARG A 57 15.68 -6.03 -1.75
CA ARG A 57 15.03 -6.16 -0.46
C ARG A 57 13.60 -6.69 -0.62
N TRP A 58 13.37 -7.89 -0.10
CA TRP A 58 12.07 -8.56 -0.11
C TRP A 58 11.76 -9.16 1.26
N GLY A 59 10.47 -9.22 1.61
CA GLY A 59 9.96 -9.88 2.83
C GLY A 59 9.46 -11.30 2.54
N LEU A 60 9.31 -11.64 1.26
CA LEU A 60 8.92 -12.95 0.75
C LEU A 60 9.72 -13.25 -0.53
N ASP A 61 10.23 -14.47 -0.66
CA ASP A 61 10.80 -15.03 -1.88
C ASP A 61 10.17 -16.41 -2.12
N VAL A 62 9.38 -16.55 -3.20
CA VAL A 62 8.75 -17.83 -3.55
C VAL A 62 8.45 -17.91 -5.04
N ALA A 63 8.70 -19.08 -5.66
CA ALA A 63 8.24 -19.42 -7.01
C ALA A 63 8.49 -18.34 -8.10
N GLY A 64 9.68 -17.72 -8.11
CA GLY A 64 10.01 -16.68 -9.10
C GLY A 64 9.37 -15.31 -8.84
N LEU A 65 8.80 -15.12 -7.65
CA LEU A 65 8.23 -13.87 -7.16
C LEU A 65 8.99 -13.40 -5.93
N HIS A 66 9.14 -12.09 -5.84
CA HIS A 66 9.45 -11.39 -4.60
C HIS A 66 8.17 -10.76 -4.08
N GLY A 67 8.10 -10.56 -2.76
CA GLY A 67 6.99 -9.83 -2.15
C GLY A 67 7.39 -9.06 -0.91
N TRP A 68 6.53 -8.12 -0.54
CA TRP A 68 6.62 -7.40 0.72
C TRP A 68 5.24 -7.25 1.35
N PRO A 69 5.04 -7.69 2.61
CA PRO A 69 3.78 -7.45 3.29
C PRO A 69 3.65 -5.95 3.61
N VAL A 70 2.60 -5.33 3.07
CA VAL A 70 2.22 -3.94 3.38
C VAL A 70 0.84 -3.96 4.02
N ALA A 71 0.66 -3.13 5.04
CA ALA A 71 -0.64 -2.77 5.55
C ALA A 71 -1.03 -1.41 4.97
N VAL A 72 -2.23 -1.32 4.40
CA VAL A 72 -2.82 -0.08 3.91
C VAL A 72 -3.81 0.41 4.95
N TRP A 73 -3.75 1.70 5.24
CA TRP A 73 -4.51 2.35 6.28
C TRP A 73 -5.42 3.40 5.65
N MET A 74 -6.70 3.40 5.99
CA MET A 74 -7.71 4.31 5.44
C MET A 74 -8.60 4.85 6.55
N THR A 75 -9.01 6.13 6.51
CA THR A 75 -9.83 6.73 7.58
C THR A 75 -11.33 6.59 7.36
N THR A 76 -11.79 6.52 6.11
CA THR A 76 -13.23 6.53 5.75
C THR A 76 -13.53 5.64 4.54
N PRO A 77 -14.77 5.13 4.36
CA PRO A 77 -15.22 4.57 3.09
C PRO A 77 -15.14 5.62 1.97
N GLY A 78 -14.86 5.18 0.74
CA GLY A 78 -14.67 6.10 -0.40
C GLY A 78 -13.71 5.57 -1.46
N CYS A 79 -13.39 6.41 -2.44
CA CYS A 79 -12.48 6.10 -3.54
C CYS A 79 -11.07 6.61 -3.25
N TYR A 80 -10.09 5.73 -3.45
CA TYR A 80 -8.68 5.97 -3.18
C TYR A 80 -7.83 5.58 -4.38
N ALA A 81 -6.63 6.15 -4.46
CA ALA A 81 -5.64 5.77 -5.45
C ALA A 81 -4.28 5.48 -4.80
N PHE A 82 -3.66 4.38 -5.23
CA PHE A 82 -2.22 4.17 -5.11
C PHE A 82 -1.54 4.68 -6.36
N GLN A 83 -0.38 5.29 -6.18
CA GLN A 83 0.58 5.50 -7.24
C GLN A 83 1.86 4.71 -6.91
N ILE A 84 2.24 3.84 -7.83
CA ILE A 84 3.48 3.06 -7.80
C ILE A 84 4.43 3.71 -8.78
N ASP A 85 5.46 4.35 -8.23
CA ASP A 85 6.48 5.05 -9.00
C ASP A 85 7.76 4.23 -9.04
N THR A 86 8.24 3.95 -10.23
CA THR A 86 9.60 3.44 -10.46
C THR A 86 10.45 4.56 -11.06
N ARG A 87 11.69 4.26 -11.45
CA ARG A 87 12.54 5.24 -12.14
C ARG A 87 12.04 5.65 -13.52
N THR A 88 11.25 4.81 -14.20
CA THR A 88 10.90 5.01 -15.61
C THR A 88 9.40 5.01 -15.90
N LEU A 89 8.58 4.67 -14.90
CA LEU A 89 7.13 4.62 -15.07
C LEU A 89 6.43 4.87 -13.75
N SER A 90 5.22 5.43 -13.87
CA SER A 90 4.22 5.52 -12.82
C SER A 90 3.01 4.69 -13.21
N ARG A 91 2.46 3.94 -12.26
CA ARG A 91 1.16 3.26 -12.41
C ARG A 91 0.23 3.69 -11.29
N VAL A 92 -1.00 4.01 -11.66
CA VAL A 92 -2.06 4.34 -10.70
C VAL A 92 -3.02 3.17 -10.59
N ILE A 93 -3.37 2.80 -9.37
CA ILE A 93 -4.40 1.80 -9.05
C ILE A 93 -5.48 2.51 -8.27
N VAL A 94 -6.68 2.55 -8.82
CA VAL A 94 -7.86 3.12 -8.14
C VAL A 94 -8.67 1.99 -7.53
N PHE A 95 -9.13 2.17 -6.30
CA PHE A 95 -9.94 1.20 -5.57
C PHE A 95 -10.94 1.92 -4.67
N ARG A 96 -11.98 1.19 -4.27
CA ARG A 96 -13.03 1.71 -3.37
C ARG A 96 -13.02 0.93 -2.06
N ILE A 97 -13.05 1.65 -0.97
CA ILE A 97 -13.28 1.11 0.37
C ILE A 97 -14.77 1.15 0.67
N GLN A 98 -15.32 -0.01 1.01
CA GLN A 98 -16.72 -0.16 1.40
C GLN A 98 -16.84 -0.17 2.93
N PRO A 99 -17.99 0.27 3.49
CA PRO A 99 -18.31 0.05 4.89
C PRO A 99 -18.28 -1.44 5.22
N VAL A 100 -17.87 -1.80 6.44
CA VAL A 100 -17.94 -3.18 6.91
C VAL A 100 -19.36 -3.44 7.41
N GLY A 101 -20.13 -4.24 6.67
CA GLY A 101 -21.52 -4.59 6.97
C GLY A 101 -22.52 -3.84 6.07
N SER A 102 -23.10 -4.57 5.12
CA SER A 102 -24.30 -4.19 4.35
C SER A 102 -25.35 -5.26 4.54
#